data_AF-A0A6C0DDY3-F1
#
_entry.id   AF-A0A6C0DDY3-F1
#
_cell.length_a   1.000
_cell.length_b   1.000
_cell.length_c   1.000
_cell.angle_alpha   90.00
_cell.angle_beta   90.00
_cell.angle_gamma   90.00
#
_symmetry.space_group_name_H-M   'P 1'
#
loop_
_entity.id
_entity.type
_entity.pdbx_description
1 polymer ?
#
loop_
_entity_poly.entity_id
_entity_poly.type
_entity_poly.pdbx_seq_one_letter_code
_entity_poly.pdbx_strand_id
1 'polypeptide(L)'
;MYLYRLSEYIPVGTTPTLPIVSFENSIDMSRVPTYPMDEMERLWKEEKQITFVLHYLDGNDVYYFLLPTDHPDTTNYWHHELTNQTLKWHHCDFYSNRILERFLGRFKRRLHTRSFLSDIYLQIQHELNITDENDMRFQEVLYETLCTIRIESSYHNQLIQIDDLHDRELIQRVRDEVRENVEMERRYRPDGEGFMEAQQSFEKISRS
;
A
#
# COMPACT_ATOMS: atom_id res chain seq x y z
N MET A 1 4.72 -8.63 -10.56
CA MET A 1 4.34 -9.29 -9.29
C MET A 1 4.03 -10.72 -9.58
N TYR A 2 4.81 -11.62 -9.00
CA TYR A 2 4.81 -13.04 -9.28
C TYR A 2 4.63 -13.78 -7.96
N LEU A 3 3.59 -14.61 -7.90
CA LEU A 3 3.23 -15.36 -6.71
C LEU A 3 3.78 -16.78 -6.87
N TYR A 4 4.39 -17.29 -5.81
CA TYR A 4 4.97 -18.62 -5.77
C TYR A 4 4.49 -19.36 -4.53
N ARG A 5 4.57 -20.69 -4.60
CA ARG A 5 4.35 -21.60 -3.46
C ARG A 5 5.59 -22.46 -3.31
N LEU A 6 6.04 -22.66 -2.06
CA LEU A 6 7.07 -23.67 -1.78
C LEU A 6 6.56 -25.06 -2.16
N SER A 7 7.46 -25.89 -2.66
CA SER A 7 7.06 -27.21 -3.13
C SER A 7 6.67 -28.15 -2.00
N GLU A 8 7.39 -28.04 -0.90
CA GLU A 8 7.33 -28.96 0.22
C GLU A 8 6.38 -28.46 1.31
N TYR A 9 5.90 -29.43 2.10
CA TYR A 9 5.26 -29.18 3.37
C TYR A 9 6.36 -29.08 4.43
N ILE A 10 6.36 -27.99 5.18
CA ILE A 10 7.42 -27.69 6.14
C ILE A 10 6.90 -28.04 7.55
N PRO A 11 7.62 -28.82 8.37
CA PRO A 11 7.17 -29.10 9.73
C PRO A 11 6.97 -27.82 10.54
N VAL A 12 5.88 -27.75 11.31
CA VAL A 12 5.58 -26.58 12.17
C VAL A 12 6.77 -26.26 13.07
N GLY A 13 7.09 -24.97 13.18
CA GLY A 13 8.23 -24.48 13.95
C GLY A 13 9.56 -24.52 13.20
N THR A 14 9.55 -24.94 11.94
CA THR A 14 10.71 -24.84 11.03
C THR A 14 10.49 -23.69 10.07
N THR A 15 11.44 -22.76 10.00
CA THR A 15 11.43 -21.70 8.98
C THR A 15 12.17 -22.21 7.74
N PRO A 16 11.52 -22.31 6.58
CA PRO A 16 12.20 -22.74 5.36
C PRO A 16 13.25 -21.70 4.94
N THR A 17 14.29 -22.15 4.25
CA THR A 17 15.35 -21.28 3.73
C THR A 17 15.36 -21.35 2.22
N LEU A 18 15.22 -20.20 1.56
CA LEU A 18 15.45 -20.05 0.12
C LEU A 18 16.44 -18.91 -0.15
N PRO A 19 17.31 -19.02 -1.17
CA PRO A 19 18.28 -17.97 -1.48
C PRO A 19 17.65 -16.63 -1.90
N ILE A 20 16.41 -16.66 -2.41
CA ILE A 20 15.75 -15.52 -3.05
C ILE A 20 14.71 -14.83 -2.18
N VAL A 21 14.34 -15.43 -1.04
CA VAL A 21 13.23 -14.96 -0.21
C VAL A 21 13.44 -15.37 1.25
N SER A 22 13.13 -14.47 2.17
CA SER A 22 13.15 -14.75 3.62
C SER A 22 11.73 -15.05 4.13
N PHE A 23 11.61 -16.11 4.94
CA PHE A 23 10.35 -16.53 5.57
C PHE A 23 10.28 -16.19 7.08
N GLU A 24 11.25 -15.43 7.61
CA GLU A 24 11.29 -15.09 9.04
C GLU A 24 10.05 -14.31 9.51
N ASN A 25 9.52 -13.43 8.65
CA ASN A 25 8.37 -12.57 8.94
C ASN A 25 7.13 -12.95 8.12
N SER A 26 6.92 -14.25 7.87
CA SER A 26 5.77 -14.71 7.10
C SER A 26 4.45 -14.35 7.77
N ILE A 27 3.54 -13.82 6.96
CA ILE A 27 2.21 -13.39 7.38
C ILE A 27 1.28 -14.60 7.40
N ASP A 28 0.65 -14.85 8.54
CA ASP A 28 -0.37 -15.89 8.64
C ASP A 28 -1.51 -15.61 7.64
N MET A 29 -1.78 -16.59 6.78
CA MET A 29 -2.80 -16.54 5.74
C MET A 29 -4.19 -16.16 6.30
N SER A 30 -4.49 -16.57 7.54
CA SER A 30 -5.75 -16.24 8.23
C SER A 30 -5.89 -14.74 8.54
N ARG A 31 -4.76 -14.02 8.67
CA ARG A 31 -4.70 -12.59 8.96
C ARG A 31 -4.67 -11.73 7.70
N VAL A 32 -4.32 -12.29 6.54
CA VAL A 32 -4.24 -11.56 5.26
C VAL A 32 -5.50 -10.73 4.93
N PRO A 33 -6.74 -11.19 5.19
CA PRO A 33 -7.94 -10.38 4.95
C PRO A 33 -7.96 -9.05 5.73
N THR A 34 -7.40 -9.03 6.94
CA THR A 34 -7.44 -7.90 7.89
C THR A 34 -6.07 -7.25 8.11
N TYR A 35 -5.02 -7.74 7.44
CA TYR A 35 -3.66 -7.20 7.59
C TYR A 35 -3.61 -5.75 7.07
N PRO A 36 -2.98 -4.82 7.81
CA PRO A 36 -2.91 -3.42 7.38
C PRO A 36 -2.22 -3.25 6.02
N MET A 37 -2.89 -2.60 5.08
CA MET A 37 -2.34 -2.36 3.73
C MET A 37 -1.12 -1.44 3.76
N ASP A 38 -1.08 -0.46 4.67
CA ASP A 38 0.09 0.42 4.85
C ASP A 38 1.35 -0.38 5.23
N GLU A 39 1.20 -1.44 6.02
CA GLU A 39 2.31 -2.30 6.41
C GLU A 39 2.74 -3.23 5.27
N MET A 40 1.80 -3.76 4.49
CA MET A 40 2.10 -4.53 3.26
C MET A 40 2.86 -3.70 2.25
N GLU A 41 2.49 -2.43 2.08
CA GLU A 41 3.22 -1.50 1.21
C GLU A 41 4.64 -1.26 1.70
N ARG A 42 4.83 -1.11 3.02
CA ARG A 42 6.14 -0.94 3.63
C ARG A 42 7.03 -2.14 3.34
N LEU A 43 6.55 -3.36 3.64
CA LEU A 43 7.27 -4.61 3.35
C LEU A 43 7.64 -4.71 1.86
N TRP A 44 6.69 -4.40 0.97
CA TRP A 44 6.94 -4.43 -0.47
C TRP A 44 7.99 -3.40 -0.92
N LYS A 45 8.02 -2.22 -0.31
CA LYS A 45 8.99 -1.18 -0.63
C LYS A 45 10.39 -1.53 -0.11
N GLU A 46 10.48 -1.99 1.13
CA GLU A 46 11.73 -2.23 1.86
C GLU A 46 12.34 -3.59 1.53
N GLU A 47 11.57 -4.67 1.63
CA GLU A 47 12.06 -6.04 1.51
C GLU A 47 11.96 -6.60 0.09
N LYS A 48 11.19 -5.94 -0.79
CA LYS A 48 10.92 -6.41 -2.16
C LYS A 48 10.35 -7.84 -2.20
N GLN A 49 9.63 -8.23 -1.16
CA GLN A 49 8.96 -9.52 -1.04
C GLN A 49 7.78 -9.40 -0.08
N ILE A 50 6.83 -10.31 -0.18
CA ILE A 50 5.83 -10.57 0.87
C ILE A 50 5.71 -12.07 1.01
N THR A 51 5.86 -12.61 2.21
CA THR A 51 5.73 -14.05 2.47
C THR A 51 4.49 -14.35 3.30
N PHE A 52 3.87 -15.50 3.04
CA PHE A 52 2.67 -15.96 3.70
C PHE A 52 2.86 -17.39 4.20
N VAL A 53 2.27 -17.70 5.34
CA VAL A 53 2.25 -19.06 5.89
C VAL A 53 0.81 -19.51 6.12
N LEU A 54 0.50 -20.72 5.68
CA LEU A 54 -0.75 -21.41 5.98
C LEU A 54 -0.44 -22.59 6.90
N HIS A 55 -0.97 -22.52 8.12
CA HIS A 55 -0.87 -23.60 9.08
C HIS A 55 -1.84 -24.74 8.73
N TYR A 56 -1.30 -25.91 8.38
CA TYR A 56 -2.07 -27.08 7.98
C TYR A 56 -2.24 -28.06 9.15
N LEU A 57 -3.38 -28.74 9.20
CA LEU A 57 -3.83 -29.51 10.37
C LEU A 57 -2.91 -30.66 10.77
N ASP A 58 -2.10 -31.17 9.85
CA ASP A 58 -1.23 -32.33 10.07
C ASP A 58 0.17 -31.97 10.61
N GLY A 59 0.31 -30.84 11.30
CA GLY A 59 1.59 -30.38 11.85
C GLY A 59 2.58 -29.90 10.79
N ASN A 60 2.05 -29.47 9.64
CA ASN A 60 2.84 -28.94 8.54
C ASN A 60 2.36 -27.53 8.18
N ASP A 61 3.28 -26.71 7.69
CA ASP A 61 3.06 -25.36 7.18
C ASP A 61 3.29 -25.35 5.67
N VAL A 62 2.49 -24.54 4.98
CA VAL A 62 2.61 -24.29 3.55
C VAL A 62 2.94 -22.81 3.34
N TYR A 63 4.01 -22.53 2.62
CA TYR A 63 4.48 -21.17 2.41
C TYR A 63 4.21 -20.69 0.99
N TYR A 64 3.79 -19.44 0.89
CA TYR A 64 3.62 -18.70 -0.35
C TYR A 64 4.45 -17.42 -0.28
N PHE A 65 4.87 -16.90 -1.44
CA PHE A 65 5.63 -15.66 -1.47
C PHE A 65 5.42 -14.89 -2.77
N LEU A 66 5.42 -13.57 -2.65
CA LEU A 66 5.23 -12.61 -3.74
C LEU A 66 6.53 -11.88 -4.02
N LEU A 67 6.96 -11.84 -5.28
CA LEU A 67 8.16 -11.14 -5.73
C LEU A 67 7.85 -10.11 -6.83
N PRO A 68 8.64 -9.03 -6.94
CA PRO A 68 8.48 -8.03 -8.00
C PRO A 68 8.91 -8.57 -9.36
N THR A 69 9.97 -9.39 -9.37
CA THR A 69 10.61 -10.00 -10.55
C THR A 69 10.27 -11.49 -10.65
N ASP A 70 10.30 -12.01 -11.87
CA ASP A 70 10.09 -13.43 -12.12
C ASP A 70 11.36 -14.23 -11.81
N HIS A 71 11.19 -15.38 -11.17
CA HIS A 71 12.24 -16.34 -10.84
C HIS A 71 11.86 -17.72 -11.41
N PRO A 72 12.35 -18.09 -12.60
CA PRO A 72 11.89 -19.26 -13.34
C PRO A 72 12.49 -20.60 -12.86
N ASP A 73 13.47 -20.59 -11.94
CA ASP A 73 13.94 -21.83 -11.30
C ASP A 73 12.81 -22.37 -10.42
N THR A 74 12.31 -23.56 -10.73
CA THR A 74 11.17 -24.15 -10.01
C THR A 74 11.52 -25.38 -9.18
N THR A 75 12.81 -25.56 -8.87
CA THR A 75 13.28 -26.77 -8.17
C THR A 75 12.62 -26.92 -6.78
N ASN A 76 12.52 -25.82 -6.03
CA ASN A 76 12.03 -25.82 -4.64
C ASN A 76 10.71 -25.07 -4.44
N TYR A 77 10.19 -24.46 -5.51
CA TYR A 77 8.96 -23.69 -5.52
C TYR A 77 8.39 -23.65 -6.93
N TRP A 78 7.11 -23.33 -7.09
CA TRP A 78 6.53 -23.14 -8.41
C TRP A 78 5.77 -21.84 -8.51
N HIS A 79 5.69 -21.31 -9.72
CA HIS A 79 4.80 -20.20 -10.02
C HIS A 79 3.36 -20.63 -9.71
N HIS A 80 2.72 -19.89 -8.82
CA HIS A 80 1.40 -20.18 -8.33
C HIS A 80 0.38 -19.42 -9.18
N GLU A 81 -0.37 -20.18 -9.97
CA GLU A 81 -1.47 -19.64 -10.76
C GLU A 81 -2.75 -19.62 -9.94
N LEU A 82 -3.35 -18.43 -9.81
CA LEU A 82 -4.63 -18.27 -9.12
C LEU A 82 -5.82 -18.76 -9.96
N THR A 83 -5.64 -18.92 -11.26
CA THR A 83 -6.69 -19.37 -12.18
C THR A 83 -6.85 -20.89 -12.11
N ASN A 84 -8.09 -21.36 -12.00
CA ASN A 84 -8.50 -22.77 -11.82
C ASN A 84 -8.08 -23.76 -12.94
N GLN A 85 -7.16 -23.41 -13.83
CA GLN A 85 -6.78 -24.23 -14.97
C GLN A 85 -5.60 -25.13 -14.60
N THR A 86 -5.91 -26.29 -14.04
CA THR A 86 -5.16 -27.56 -14.19
C THR A 86 -3.64 -27.53 -14.07
N LEU A 87 -3.09 -27.94 -12.91
CA LEU A 87 -1.99 -28.92 -12.77
C LEU A 87 -1.66 -29.07 -11.27
N LYS A 88 -1.90 -30.26 -10.69
CA LYS A 88 -1.56 -30.65 -9.31
C LYS A 88 -1.94 -29.65 -8.20
N TRP A 89 -3.25 -29.45 -8.00
CA TRP A 89 -3.74 -28.76 -6.80
C TRP A 89 -3.47 -29.62 -5.56
N HIS A 90 -2.73 -29.08 -4.59
CA HIS A 90 -2.77 -29.65 -3.25
C HIS A 90 -4.05 -29.18 -2.55
N HIS A 91 -4.64 -30.04 -1.70
CA HIS A 91 -5.92 -29.77 -1.03
C HIS A 91 -6.00 -28.39 -0.35
N CYS A 92 -4.88 -27.91 0.20
CA CYS A 92 -4.77 -26.60 0.85
C CYS A 92 -4.93 -25.41 -0.10
N ASP A 93 -4.60 -25.56 -1.38
CA ASP A 93 -4.54 -24.46 -2.34
C ASP A 93 -5.95 -23.90 -2.67
N PHE A 94 -6.99 -24.71 -2.56
CA PHE A 94 -8.38 -24.25 -2.75
C PHE A 94 -8.78 -23.15 -1.76
N TYR A 95 -8.28 -23.22 -0.52
CA TYR A 95 -8.60 -22.27 0.54
C TYR A 95 -7.75 -21.00 0.43
N SER A 96 -6.44 -21.16 0.20
CA SER A 96 -5.51 -20.03 0.09
C SER A 96 -5.73 -19.22 -1.18
N ASN A 97 -6.10 -19.84 -2.31
CA ASN A 97 -6.34 -19.15 -3.57
C ASN A 97 -7.28 -17.96 -3.45
N ARG A 98 -8.46 -18.15 -2.84
CA ARG A 98 -9.46 -17.08 -2.73
C ARG A 98 -8.96 -15.92 -1.87
N ILE A 99 -8.18 -16.24 -0.83
CA ILE A 99 -7.57 -15.24 0.05
C ILE A 99 -6.50 -14.46 -0.73
N LEU A 100 -5.59 -15.18 -1.38
CA LEU A 100 -4.48 -14.64 -2.16
C LEU A 100 -4.95 -13.84 -3.38
N GLU A 101 -5.99 -14.31 -4.09
CA GLU A 101 -6.59 -13.60 -5.22
C GLU A 101 -7.20 -12.26 -4.79
N ARG A 102 -8.01 -12.26 -3.72
CA ARG A 102 -8.59 -11.03 -3.17
C ARG A 102 -7.51 -10.10 -2.65
N PHE A 103 -6.51 -10.63 -1.95
CA PHE A 103 -5.34 -9.86 -1.51
C PHE A 103 -4.61 -9.23 -2.69
N LEU A 104 -4.25 -10.00 -3.71
CA LEU A 104 -3.52 -9.49 -4.87
C LEU A 104 -4.33 -8.44 -5.64
N GLY A 105 -5.65 -8.62 -5.76
CA GLY A 105 -6.54 -7.62 -6.32
C GLY A 105 -6.47 -6.30 -5.54
N ARG A 106 -6.63 -6.35 -4.21
CA ARG A 106 -6.53 -5.18 -3.32
C ARG A 106 -5.14 -4.54 -3.40
N PHE A 107 -4.09 -5.34 -3.32
CA PHE A 107 -2.71 -4.87 -3.31
C PHE A 107 -2.29 -4.23 -4.64
N LYS A 108 -2.69 -4.80 -5.78
CA LYS A 108 -2.49 -4.18 -7.10
C LYS A 108 -3.17 -2.82 -7.20
N ARG A 109 -4.44 -2.73 -6.80
CA ARG A 109 -5.17 -1.45 -6.80
C ARG A 109 -4.47 -0.43 -5.90
N ARG A 110 -4.06 -0.85 -4.71
CA ARG A 110 -3.35 0.01 -3.77
C ARG A 110 -2.04 0.58 -4.34
N LEU A 111 -1.23 -0.26 -4.97
CA LEU A 111 -0.01 0.19 -5.66
C LEU A 111 -0.32 1.14 -6.82
N HIS A 112 -1.40 0.89 -7.57
CA HIS A 112 -1.85 1.77 -8.64
C HIS A 112 -2.30 3.14 -8.09
N THR A 113 -3.08 3.16 -7.00
CA THR A 113 -3.50 4.39 -6.31
C THR A 113 -2.29 5.21 -5.87
N ARG A 114 -1.25 4.56 -5.32
CA ARG A 114 0.01 5.23 -4.96
C ARG A 114 0.74 5.81 -6.17
N SER A 115 0.82 5.07 -7.27
CA SER A 115 1.43 5.56 -8.51
C SER A 115 0.69 6.79 -9.01
N PHE A 116 -0.65 6.72 -9.07
CA PHE A 116 -1.49 7.82 -9.49
C PHE A 116 -1.30 9.08 -8.63
N LEU A 117 -1.25 8.93 -7.30
CA LEU A 117 -0.94 10.05 -6.41
C LEU A 117 0.45 10.61 -6.69
N SER A 118 1.46 9.75 -6.87
CA SER A 118 2.82 10.20 -7.22
C SER A 118 2.86 10.97 -8.54
N ASP A 119 2.08 10.55 -9.54
CA ASP A 119 2.01 11.21 -10.85
C ASP A 119 1.40 12.60 -10.72
N ILE A 120 0.35 12.76 -9.89
CA ILE A 120 -0.22 14.08 -9.56
C ILE A 120 0.85 14.99 -8.95
N TYR A 121 1.59 14.49 -7.95
CA TYR A 121 2.65 15.27 -7.29
C TYR A 121 3.70 15.74 -8.31
N LEU A 122 4.21 14.82 -9.13
CA LEU A 122 5.22 15.13 -10.15
C LEU A 122 4.70 16.12 -11.20
N GLN A 123 3.44 15.98 -11.60
CA GLN A 123 2.81 16.90 -12.56
C GLN A 123 2.76 18.32 -11.99
N ILE A 124 2.30 18.48 -10.74
CA ILE A 124 2.20 19.80 -10.11
C ILE A 124 3.60 20.41 -9.90
N GLN A 125 4.58 19.61 -9.46
CA GLN A 125 5.98 20.07 -9.32
C GLN A 125 6.51 20.61 -10.65
N HIS A 126 6.25 19.88 -11.75
CA HIS A 126 6.67 20.28 -13.08
C HIS A 126 5.94 21.54 -13.58
N GLU A 127 4.62 21.62 -13.43
CA GLU A 127 3.82 22.76 -13.89
C GLU A 127 4.13 24.06 -13.14
N LEU A 128 4.35 23.98 -11.83
CA LEU A 128 4.67 25.14 -11.00
C LEU A 128 6.17 25.46 -10.94
N ASN A 129 7.02 24.55 -11.42
CA ASN A 129 8.48 24.60 -11.26
C ASN A 129 8.90 24.76 -9.79
N ILE A 130 8.30 23.95 -8.92
CA ILE A 130 8.53 23.93 -7.47
C ILE A 130 9.00 22.53 -7.08
N THR A 131 10.14 22.44 -6.41
CA THR A 131 10.68 21.18 -5.89
C THR A 131 10.43 20.99 -4.40
N ASP A 132 10.14 22.07 -3.68
CA ASP A 132 9.81 22.01 -2.25
C ASP A 132 8.34 21.66 -2.08
N GLU A 133 8.08 20.47 -1.55
CA GLU A 133 6.72 19.99 -1.28
C GLU A 133 6.04 20.82 -0.19
N ASN A 134 6.77 21.59 0.62
CA ASN A 134 6.18 22.47 1.63
C ASN A 134 5.79 23.85 1.06
N ASP A 135 6.06 24.15 -0.21
CA ASP A 135 5.64 25.42 -0.81
C ASP A 135 4.11 25.53 -0.80
N MET A 136 3.60 26.64 -0.32
CA MET A 136 2.16 26.83 -0.16
C MET A 136 1.38 26.80 -1.46
N ARG A 137 1.95 27.27 -2.56
CA ARG A 137 1.28 27.19 -3.87
C ARG A 137 1.20 25.75 -4.34
N PHE A 138 2.22 24.94 -4.06
CA PHE A 138 2.19 23.50 -4.32
C PHE A 138 1.10 22.82 -3.50
N GLN A 139 1.05 23.08 -2.18
CA GLN A 139 0.05 22.51 -1.27
C GLN A 139 -1.38 22.91 -1.65
N GLU A 140 -1.62 24.17 -2.04
CA GLU A 140 -2.93 24.65 -2.49
C GLU A 140 -3.40 23.98 -3.79
N VAL A 141 -2.54 23.93 -4.82
CA VAL A 141 -2.88 23.28 -6.10
C VAL A 141 -3.06 21.77 -5.91
N LEU A 142 -2.25 21.15 -5.04
CA LEU A 142 -2.41 19.75 -4.68
C LEU A 142 -3.76 19.49 -4.01
N TYR A 143 -4.15 20.31 -3.03
CA TYR A 143 -5.44 20.19 -2.36
C TYR A 143 -6.61 20.33 -3.34
N GLU A 144 -6.58 21.35 -4.20
CA GLU A 144 -7.61 21.55 -5.23
C GLU A 144 -7.67 20.37 -6.19
N THR A 145 -6.53 19.88 -6.66
CA THR A 145 -6.44 18.71 -7.53
C THR A 145 -7.03 17.47 -6.86
N LEU A 146 -6.65 17.20 -5.60
CA LEU A 146 -7.19 16.09 -4.83
C LEU A 146 -8.71 16.20 -4.64
N CYS A 147 -9.27 17.41 -4.47
CA CYS A 147 -10.71 17.63 -4.38
C CYS A 147 -11.47 17.29 -5.67
N THR A 148 -10.81 17.36 -6.83
CA THR A 148 -11.44 16.96 -8.11
C THR A 148 -11.53 15.45 -8.29
N ILE A 149 -10.74 14.66 -7.54
CA ILE A 149 -10.82 13.19 -7.57
C ILE A 149 -12.19 12.77 -7.02
N ARG A 150 -13.06 12.34 -7.93
CA ARG A 150 -14.37 11.82 -7.59
C ARG A 150 -14.23 10.44 -6.94
N ILE A 151 -14.63 10.36 -5.68
CA ILE A 151 -14.81 9.10 -4.97
C ILE A 151 -16.28 8.67 -5.20
N GLU A 152 -16.57 8.12 -6.38
CA GLU A 152 -17.93 7.68 -6.69
C GLU A 152 -18.20 6.25 -6.19
N SER A 153 -19.22 6.14 -5.35
CA SER A 153 -19.87 4.89 -5.00
C SER A 153 -20.85 4.50 -6.13
N SER A 154 -20.33 3.79 -7.13
CA SER A 154 -21.05 3.00 -8.15
C SER A 154 -21.78 3.72 -9.32
N TYR A 155 -21.50 3.19 -10.52
CA TYR A 155 -22.20 3.30 -11.83
C TYR A 155 -22.46 4.68 -12.47
N HIS A 156 -21.47 5.25 -13.18
CA HIS A 156 -21.52 5.55 -14.63
C HIS A 156 -20.29 6.34 -15.11
N ASN A 157 -19.76 5.92 -16.27
CA ASN A 157 -18.84 6.63 -17.18
C ASN A 157 -17.51 7.20 -16.65
N GLN A 158 -16.44 6.46 -17.00
CA GLN A 158 -15.08 6.94 -17.34
C GLN A 158 -14.58 8.19 -16.58
N LEU A 159 -14.29 8.01 -15.30
CA LEU A 159 -13.21 8.65 -14.54
C LEU A 159 -12.88 7.70 -13.38
N ILE A 160 -11.60 7.31 -13.29
CA ILE A 160 -10.98 6.34 -12.35
C ILE A 160 -11.93 5.79 -11.25
N GLN A 161 -12.47 4.58 -11.47
CA GLN A 161 -13.33 3.92 -10.50
C GLN A 161 -12.51 3.42 -9.31
N ILE A 162 -12.46 4.19 -8.22
CA ILE A 162 -11.91 3.76 -6.94
C ILE A 162 -13.03 3.07 -6.15
N ASP A 163 -13.22 1.76 -6.39
CA ASP A 163 -14.30 0.98 -5.78
C ASP A 163 -13.92 0.31 -4.45
N ASP A 164 -12.65 0.37 -4.07
CA ASP A 164 -12.15 -0.25 -2.84
C ASP A 164 -12.16 0.74 -1.68
N LEU A 165 -12.76 0.37 -0.56
CA LEU A 165 -12.85 1.21 0.64
C LEU A 165 -11.46 1.70 1.10
N HIS A 166 -10.44 0.85 1.03
CA HIS A 166 -9.09 1.20 1.51
C HIS A 166 -8.38 2.21 0.62
N ASP A 167 -8.68 2.22 -0.68
CA ASP A 167 -8.14 3.21 -1.60
C ASP A 167 -8.84 4.56 -1.44
N ARG A 168 -10.15 4.54 -1.14
CA ARG A 168 -10.90 5.76 -0.78
C ARG A 168 -10.36 6.36 0.52
N GLU A 169 -10.14 5.54 1.54
CA GLU A 169 -9.54 5.95 2.82
C GLU A 169 -8.14 6.54 2.62
N LEU A 170 -7.33 5.99 1.71
CA LEU A 170 -6.01 6.53 1.38
C LEU A 170 -6.11 7.96 0.83
N ILE A 171 -6.91 8.13 -0.22
CA ILE A 171 -7.04 9.42 -0.90
C ILE A 171 -7.63 10.45 0.05
N GLN A 172 -8.62 10.03 0.85
CA GLN A 172 -9.21 10.90 1.87
C GLN A 172 -8.19 11.32 2.91
N ARG A 173 -7.35 10.40 3.42
CA ARG A 173 -6.27 10.73 4.36
C ARG A 173 -5.29 11.73 3.77
N VAL A 174 -4.81 11.49 2.54
CA VAL A 174 -3.88 12.43 1.86
C VAL A 174 -4.54 13.79 1.65
N ARG A 175 -5.82 13.81 1.28
CA ARG A 175 -6.60 15.05 1.14
C ARG A 175 -6.71 15.81 2.47
N ASP A 176 -7.00 15.11 3.56
CA ASP A 176 -7.13 15.71 4.90
C ASP A 176 -5.78 16.25 5.40
N GLU A 177 -4.68 15.51 5.22
CA GLU A 177 -3.32 15.96 5.57
C GLU A 177 -2.95 17.25 4.82
N VAL A 178 -3.17 17.31 3.51
CA VAL A 178 -2.89 18.51 2.70
C VAL A 178 -3.83 19.65 3.09
N ARG A 179 -5.11 19.38 3.37
CA ARG A 179 -6.06 20.39 3.86
C ARG A 179 -5.56 21.04 5.15
N GLU A 180 -5.14 20.23 6.12
CA GLU A 180 -4.66 20.72 7.41
C GLU A 180 -3.43 21.62 7.25
N ASN A 181 -2.48 21.26 6.38
CA ASN A 181 -1.34 22.10 6.07
C ASN A 181 -1.78 23.45 5.47
N VAL A 182 -2.66 23.42 4.48
CA VAL A 182 -3.16 24.63 3.80
C VAL A 182 -3.92 25.54 4.78
N GLU A 183 -4.80 24.97 5.60
CA GLU A 183 -5.59 25.73 6.59
C GLU A 183 -4.70 26.33 7.68
N MET A 184 -3.72 25.58 8.18
CA MET A 184 -2.78 26.06 9.20
C MET A 184 -1.98 27.25 8.69
N GLU A 185 -1.36 27.12 7.52
CA GLU A 185 -0.55 28.19 6.93
C GLU A 185 -1.40 29.42 6.56
N ARG A 186 -2.60 29.23 6.02
CA ARG A 186 -3.54 30.34 5.75
C ARG A 186 -3.96 31.06 7.03
N ARG A 187 -4.07 30.37 8.17
CA ARG A 187 -4.44 30.97 9.45
C ARG A 187 -3.29 31.78 10.06
N TYR A 188 -2.06 31.30 9.98
CA TYR A 188 -0.92 31.88 10.71
C TYR A 188 0.03 32.76 9.87
N ARG A 189 -0.19 32.88 8.56
CA ARG A 189 0.52 33.85 7.71
C ARG A 189 0.29 35.31 8.17
N PRO A 190 1.14 36.28 7.79
CA PRO A 190 1.09 37.67 8.29
C PRO A 190 -0.26 38.41 8.18
N ASP A 191 -1.07 38.08 7.20
CA ASP A 191 -2.42 38.62 6.98
C ASP A 191 -3.54 37.72 7.53
N GLY A 192 -3.19 36.57 8.11
CA GLY A 192 -4.12 35.59 8.68
C GLY A 192 -4.57 35.94 10.10
N GLU A 193 -5.73 35.41 10.48
CA GLU A 193 -6.37 35.71 11.79
C GLU A 193 -5.54 35.23 13.00
N GLY A 194 -4.73 34.19 12.84
CA GLY A 194 -3.89 33.61 13.88
C GLY A 194 -2.52 34.26 14.03
N PHE A 195 -2.14 35.18 13.14
CA PHE A 195 -0.79 35.77 13.12
C PHE A 195 -0.38 36.39 14.46
N MET A 196 -1.27 37.22 15.03
CA MET A 196 -1.00 37.91 16.30
C MET A 196 -0.82 36.92 17.46
N GLU A 197 -1.55 35.80 17.45
CA GLU A 197 -1.44 34.72 18.44
C GLU A 197 -0.09 33.99 18.33
N ALA A 198 0.32 33.66 17.10
CA ALA A 198 1.62 33.05 16.82
C ALA A 198 2.79 33.97 17.19
N GLN A 199 2.71 35.25 16.83
CA GLN A 199 3.72 36.25 17.16
C GLN A 199 3.90 36.39 18.69
N GLN A 200 2.80 36.52 19.43
CA GLN A 200 2.84 36.63 20.89
C GLN A 200 3.41 35.36 21.55
N SER A 201 3.12 34.19 21.00
CA SER A 201 3.65 32.92 21.50
C SER A 201 5.16 32.81 21.27
N PHE A 202 5.65 33.20 20.10
CA PHE A 202 7.08 33.23 19.78
C PHE A 202 7.85 34.24 20.66
N GLU A 203 7.29 35.44 20.87
CA GLU A 203 7.90 36.45 21.75
C GLU A 203 7.97 36.02 23.22
N LYS A 204 7.04 35.18 23.69
CA LYS A 204 7.08 34.61 25.05
C LYS A 204 8.18 33.55 25.18
N ILE A 205 8.31 32.67 24.18
CA ILE A 205 9.31 31.59 24.18
C ILE A 205 10.73 32.15 24.03
N SER A 206 10.93 33.15 23.18
CA SER A 206 12.25 33.76 22.95
C SER A 206 12.77 34.61 24.11
N ARG A 207 11.92 34.93 25.10
CA ARG A 207 12.27 35.68 26.31
C ARG A 207 12.48 34.82 27.55
N SER A 208 12.22 33.51 27.45
CA SER A 208 12.47 32.49 28.48
C SER A 208 13.77 31.74 28.21
#